data_AF-A0A3N2IAB3-F1
#
_entry.id   AF-A0A3N2IAB3-F1
#
_cell.length_a   1.000
_cell.length_b   1.000
_cell.length_c   1.000
_cell.angle_alpha   90.00
_cell.angle_beta   90.00
_cell.angle_gamma   90.00
#
_symmetry.space_group_name_H-M   'P 1'
#
loop_
_entity.id
_entity.type
_entity.pdbx_description
1 polymer ?
#
loop_
_entity_poly.entity_id
_entity_poly.type
_entity_poly.pdbx_seq_one_letter_code
_entity_poly.pdbx_strand_id
1 'polypeptide(L)'
;MTDSTRSDRVRHGKGSRSLFALVQDLPTLITDLVKGELALLKHEVVGTLKAFGVGAGFLVGALIFVFAMLGVLLTGIVLLLAIWLPGWLSALIVAFVLLLVAALLAFLGYKSIKKGLPAVPEKTLASLKRDLKAVKGVGTIPNASLDDR
;
A
#
# COMPACT_ATOMS: atom_id res chain seq x y z
N MET A 1 27.13 79.24 -29.20
CA MET A 1 26.11 80.07 -28.52
C MET A 1 24.90 79.16 -28.27
N THR A 2 24.53 78.97 -26.99
CA THR A 2 23.29 78.35 -26.43
C THR A 2 23.02 76.86 -26.77
N ASP A 3 23.29 75.89 -25.89
CA ASP A 3 22.63 75.54 -24.62
C ASP A 3 21.12 75.23 -24.74
N SER A 4 20.77 73.97 -24.47
CA SER A 4 19.50 73.54 -23.86
C SER A 4 19.57 72.07 -23.47
N THR A 5 20.12 71.85 -22.29
CA THR A 5 19.75 70.79 -21.34
C THR A 5 18.35 70.17 -21.58
N ARG A 6 18.29 68.95 -22.12
CA ARG A 6 17.09 68.10 -22.02
C ARG A 6 17.20 67.20 -20.80
N SER A 7 16.76 67.82 -19.71
CA SER A 7 16.19 67.28 -18.48
C SER A 7 15.90 65.77 -18.42
N ASP A 8 16.51 65.18 -17.39
CA ASP A 8 16.09 64.03 -16.61
C ASP A 8 14.63 63.58 -16.74
N ARG A 9 14.45 62.28 -17.01
CA ARG A 9 13.61 61.44 -16.14
C ARG A 9 13.90 59.97 -16.40
N VAL A 10 15.06 59.52 -15.95
CA VAL A 10 15.18 58.13 -15.52
C VAL A 10 14.35 58.01 -14.24
N ARG A 11 13.07 57.60 -14.38
CA ARG A 11 12.25 57.17 -13.24
C ARG A 11 12.83 55.86 -12.69
N HIS A 12 13.91 55.96 -11.92
CA HIS A 12 14.27 54.95 -10.94
C HIS A 12 13.28 55.07 -9.78
N GLY A 13 12.14 54.40 -9.93
CA GLY A 13 11.33 53.96 -8.80
C GLY A 13 12.12 52.92 -8.02
N LYS A 14 12.99 53.38 -7.15
CA LYS A 14 13.90 52.58 -6.32
C LYS A 14 13.08 51.73 -5.34
N GLY A 15 13.21 50.41 -5.49
CA GLY A 15 13.44 49.50 -4.37
C GLY A 15 12.32 49.32 -3.36
N SER A 16 11.29 48.55 -3.72
CA SER A 16 10.49 47.75 -2.75
C SER A 16 9.57 46.71 -3.39
N ARG A 17 9.35 46.74 -4.71
CA ARG A 17 8.55 45.71 -5.43
C ARG A 17 9.33 44.57 -6.09
N SER A 18 10.66 44.51 -5.92
CA SER A 18 11.47 43.47 -6.58
C SER A 18 11.80 42.26 -5.68
N LEU A 19 11.90 42.45 -4.36
CA LEU A 19 12.19 41.33 -3.44
C LEU A 19 10.93 40.79 -2.76
N PHE A 20 9.98 41.69 -2.46
CA PHE A 20 8.68 41.32 -1.92
C PHE A 20 7.85 40.50 -2.91
N ALA A 21 7.99 40.77 -4.22
CA ALA A 21 7.35 40.00 -5.28
C ALA A 21 7.93 38.57 -5.40
N LEU A 22 9.26 38.40 -5.33
CA LEU A 22 9.87 37.05 -5.36
C LEU A 22 9.47 36.21 -4.12
N VAL A 23 9.39 36.83 -2.95
CA VAL A 23 8.90 36.15 -1.73
C VAL A 23 7.42 35.80 -1.84
N GLN A 24 6.64 36.63 -2.52
CA GLN A 24 5.22 36.38 -2.77
C GLN A 24 4.99 35.27 -3.82
N ASP A 25 5.92 35.05 -4.75
CA ASP A 25 5.81 34.05 -5.82
C ASP A 25 6.45 32.69 -5.45
N LEU A 26 7.34 32.65 -4.46
CA LEU A 26 7.98 31.41 -3.98
C LEU A 26 6.99 30.29 -3.56
N PRO A 27 5.85 30.58 -2.90
CA PRO A 27 4.84 29.56 -2.61
C PRO A 27 4.30 28.92 -3.89
N THR A 28 4.07 29.71 -4.94
CA THR A 28 3.56 29.23 -6.24
C THR A 28 4.54 28.26 -6.88
N LEU A 29 5.84 28.58 -6.88
CA LEU A 29 6.88 27.69 -7.43
C LEU A 29 6.99 26.37 -6.66
N ILE A 30 6.92 26.42 -5.32
CA ILE A 30 6.91 25.20 -4.49
C ILE A 30 5.66 24.37 -4.79
N THR A 31 4.50 25.02 -4.90
CA THR A 31 3.23 24.32 -5.19
C THR A 31 3.28 23.67 -6.57
N ASP A 32 3.86 24.33 -7.57
CA ASP A 32 3.95 23.81 -8.93
C ASP A 32 4.98 22.68 -9.06
N LEU A 33 6.09 22.73 -8.32
CA LEU A 33 7.05 21.63 -8.22
C LEU A 33 6.40 20.39 -7.58
N VAL A 34 5.69 20.58 -6.46
CA VAL A 34 4.97 19.50 -5.78
C VAL A 34 3.89 18.90 -6.68
N LYS A 35 3.11 19.74 -7.39
CA LYS A 35 2.13 19.25 -8.38
C LYS A 35 2.80 18.44 -9.50
N GLY A 36 3.98 18.86 -9.94
CA GLY A 36 4.77 18.17 -10.96
C GLY A 36 5.18 16.77 -10.51
N GLU A 37 5.81 16.66 -9.34
CA GLU A 37 6.18 15.35 -8.78
C GLU A 37 4.97 14.48 -8.50
N LEU A 38 3.87 15.07 -8.01
CA LEU A 38 2.64 14.33 -7.74
C LEU A 38 1.97 13.82 -9.02
N ALA A 39 2.02 14.59 -10.11
CA ALA A 39 1.49 14.16 -11.41
C ALA A 39 2.29 12.98 -11.98
N LEU A 40 3.62 13.02 -11.82
CA LEU A 40 4.53 11.97 -12.26
C LEU A 40 4.35 10.70 -11.44
N LEU A 41 4.30 10.84 -10.10
CA LEU A 41 3.99 9.75 -9.18
C LEU A 41 2.61 9.15 -9.49
N LYS A 42 1.59 9.98 -9.72
CA LYS A 42 0.25 9.51 -10.07
C LYS A 42 0.27 8.68 -11.36
N HIS A 43 1.01 9.10 -12.37
CA HIS A 43 1.13 8.35 -13.62
C HIS A 43 1.75 6.95 -13.40
N GLU A 44 2.86 6.89 -12.66
CA GLU A 44 3.56 5.63 -12.36
C GLU A 44 2.75 4.71 -11.43
N VAL A 45 2.12 5.28 -10.40
CA VAL A 45 1.26 4.55 -9.48
C VAL A 45 0.04 4.00 -10.19
N VAL A 46 -0.67 4.80 -11.02
CA VAL A 46 -1.86 4.34 -11.75
C VAL A 46 -1.53 3.21 -12.73
N GLY A 47 -0.40 3.30 -13.43
CA GLY A 47 0.08 2.23 -14.31
C GLY A 47 0.30 0.92 -13.54
N THR A 48 1.04 1.01 -12.42
CA THR A 48 1.32 -0.13 -11.54
C THR A 48 0.04 -0.70 -10.93
N LEU A 49 -0.87 0.16 -10.44
CA LEU A 49 -2.16 -0.25 -9.86
C LEU A 49 -3.05 -0.95 -10.87
N LYS A 50 -3.07 -0.48 -12.12
CA LYS A 50 -3.87 -1.08 -13.19
C LYS A 50 -3.36 -2.47 -13.55
N ALA A 51 -2.04 -2.62 -13.70
CA ALA A 51 -1.42 -3.92 -13.97
C ALA A 51 -1.67 -4.91 -12.82
N PHE A 52 -1.47 -4.45 -11.57
CA PHE A 52 -1.74 -5.25 -10.38
C PHE A 52 -3.22 -5.60 -10.25
N GLY A 53 -4.12 -4.65 -10.56
CA GLY A 53 -5.57 -4.85 -10.52
C GLY A 53 -6.07 -5.86 -11.56
N VAL A 54 -5.51 -5.83 -12.77
CA VAL A 54 -5.81 -6.84 -13.80
C VAL A 54 -5.29 -8.22 -13.36
N GLY A 55 -4.07 -8.29 -12.83
CA GLY A 55 -3.52 -9.54 -12.29
C GLY A 55 -4.35 -10.11 -11.14
N ALA A 56 -4.74 -9.28 -10.18
CA ALA A 56 -5.64 -9.65 -9.09
C ALA A 56 -7.01 -10.11 -9.61
N GLY A 57 -7.54 -9.43 -10.63
CA GLY A 57 -8.79 -9.82 -11.30
C GLY A 57 -8.71 -11.21 -11.93
N PHE A 58 -7.62 -11.52 -12.65
CA PHE A 58 -7.38 -12.87 -13.18
C PHE A 58 -7.23 -13.92 -12.09
N LEU A 59 -6.57 -13.61 -10.98
CA LEU A 59 -6.47 -14.54 -9.85
C LEU A 59 -7.83 -14.83 -9.21
N VAL A 60 -8.65 -13.81 -8.99
CA VAL A 60 -10.03 -13.99 -8.50
C VAL A 60 -10.85 -14.81 -9.49
N GLY A 61 -10.74 -14.51 -10.79
CA GLY A 61 -11.38 -15.30 -11.85
C GLY A 61 -10.95 -16.77 -11.82
N ALA A 62 -9.64 -17.03 -11.77
CA ALA A 62 -9.10 -18.38 -11.68
C ALA A 62 -9.59 -19.13 -10.43
N LEU A 63 -9.65 -18.47 -9.28
CA LEU A 63 -10.18 -19.07 -8.04
C LEU A 63 -11.64 -19.50 -8.18
N ILE A 64 -12.48 -18.73 -8.89
CA ILE A 64 -13.88 -19.11 -9.17
C ILE A 64 -13.92 -20.39 -10.00
N PHE A 65 -13.11 -20.49 -11.05
CA PHE A 65 -13.05 -21.69 -11.90
C PHE A 65 -12.50 -22.91 -11.14
N VAL A 66 -11.45 -22.72 -10.33
CA VAL A 66 -10.92 -23.79 -9.47
C VAL A 66 -11.98 -24.26 -8.48
N PHE A 67 -12.73 -23.34 -7.86
CA PHE A 67 -13.82 -23.68 -6.95
C PHE A 67 -14.94 -24.46 -7.65
N ALA A 68 -15.36 -24.03 -8.85
CA ALA A 68 -16.34 -24.74 -9.64
C ALA A 68 -15.84 -26.15 -10.05
N MET A 69 -14.58 -26.26 -10.48
CA MET A 69 -13.96 -27.53 -10.85
C MET A 69 -13.87 -28.50 -9.68
N LEU A 70 -13.59 -28.02 -8.45
CA LEU A 70 -13.65 -28.84 -7.25
C LEU A 70 -15.05 -29.46 -7.06
N GLY A 71 -16.12 -28.69 -7.27
CA GLY A 71 -17.49 -29.21 -7.23
C GLY A 71 -17.73 -30.36 -8.22
N VAL A 72 -17.27 -30.19 -9.47
CA VAL A 72 -17.36 -31.23 -10.52
C VAL A 72 -16.53 -32.46 -10.18
N LEU A 73 -15.34 -32.28 -9.61
CA LEU A 73 -14.49 -33.40 -9.22
C LEU A 73 -15.10 -34.19 -8.06
N LEU A 74 -15.67 -33.50 -7.07
CA LEU A 74 -16.34 -34.13 -5.93
C LEU A 74 -17.58 -34.91 -6.37
N THR A 75 -18.41 -34.34 -7.24
CA THR A 75 -19.55 -35.10 -7.81
C THR A 75 -19.07 -36.29 -8.63
N GLY A 76 -17.99 -36.16 -9.40
CA GLY A 76 -17.35 -37.28 -10.10
C GLY A 76 -16.92 -38.40 -9.16
N ILE A 77 -16.28 -38.09 -8.03
CA ILE A 77 -15.89 -39.08 -7.01
C ILE A 77 -17.14 -39.75 -6.41
N VAL A 78 -18.17 -38.98 -6.07
CA VAL A 78 -19.43 -39.54 -5.56
C VAL A 78 -20.05 -40.50 -6.56
N LEU A 79 -20.12 -40.13 -7.84
CA LEU A 79 -20.66 -40.98 -8.90
C LEU A 79 -19.81 -42.23 -9.12
N LEU A 80 -18.48 -42.12 -9.03
CA LEU A 80 -17.57 -43.25 -9.14
C LEU A 80 -17.78 -44.27 -8.01
N LEU A 81 -17.95 -43.79 -6.77
CA LEU A 81 -18.29 -44.66 -5.63
C LEU A 81 -19.70 -45.23 -5.76
N ALA A 82 -20.63 -44.47 -6.34
CA ALA A 82 -22.02 -44.89 -6.54
C ALA A 82 -22.19 -46.07 -7.52
N ILE A 83 -21.13 -46.45 -8.24
CA ILE A 83 -21.12 -47.70 -9.03
C ILE A 83 -21.24 -48.93 -8.12
N TRP A 84 -20.72 -48.85 -6.89
CA TRP A 84 -20.64 -49.99 -5.96
C TRP A 84 -21.60 -49.86 -4.77
N LEU A 85 -22.05 -48.64 -4.44
CA LEU A 85 -22.92 -48.34 -3.29
C LEU A 85 -24.06 -47.39 -3.66
N PRO A 86 -25.13 -47.27 -2.85
CA PRO A 86 -26.15 -46.24 -3.06
C PRO A 86 -25.55 -44.83 -3.10
N GLY A 87 -26.08 -43.97 -3.97
CA GLY A 87 -25.55 -42.61 -4.17
C GLY A 87 -25.51 -41.77 -2.89
N TRP A 88 -26.51 -41.92 -2.01
CA TRP A 88 -26.56 -41.21 -0.73
C TRP A 88 -25.42 -41.61 0.21
N LEU A 89 -25.05 -42.90 0.25
CA LEU A 89 -23.97 -43.40 1.10
C LEU A 89 -22.61 -42.96 0.54
N SER A 90 -22.46 -42.98 -0.78
CA SER A 90 -21.27 -42.47 -1.46
C SER A 90 -21.04 -40.99 -1.16
N ALA A 91 -22.09 -40.17 -1.21
CA ALA A 91 -22.03 -38.76 -0.85
C ALA A 91 -21.60 -38.54 0.61
N LEU A 92 -22.14 -39.34 1.55
CA LEU A 92 -21.76 -39.27 2.97
C LEU A 92 -20.30 -39.64 3.21
N ILE A 93 -19.78 -40.67 2.54
CA ILE A 93 -18.37 -41.07 2.65
C ILE A 93 -17.46 -39.95 2.18
N VAL A 94 -17.73 -39.38 1.00
CA VAL A 94 -16.94 -38.27 0.46
C VAL A 94 -17.02 -37.04 1.36
N ALA A 95 -18.21 -36.71 1.87
CA ALA A 95 -18.39 -35.62 2.82
C ALA A 95 -17.61 -35.83 4.12
N PHE A 96 -17.58 -37.05 4.65
CA PHE A 96 -16.82 -37.38 5.85
C PHE A 96 -15.30 -37.22 5.62
N VAL A 97 -14.78 -37.70 4.49
CA VAL A 97 -13.36 -37.52 4.13
C VAL A 97 -13.01 -36.04 4.00
N LEU A 98 -13.85 -35.24 3.33
CA LEU A 98 -13.68 -33.79 3.22
C LEU A 98 -13.67 -33.11 4.60
N LEU A 99 -14.54 -33.54 5.51
CA LEU A 99 -14.61 -32.99 6.86
C LEU A 99 -13.32 -33.27 7.65
N LEU A 100 -12.72 -34.45 7.50
CA LEU A 100 -11.43 -34.77 8.11
C LEU A 100 -10.31 -33.89 7.55
N VAL A 101 -10.26 -33.70 6.23
CA VAL A 101 -9.27 -32.81 5.58
C VAL A 101 -9.47 -31.36 6.04
N ALA A 102 -10.70 -30.88 6.10
CA ALA A 102 -11.04 -29.54 6.56
C ALA A 102 -10.65 -29.34 8.04
N ALA A 103 -10.93 -30.32 8.90
CA ALA A 103 -10.53 -30.28 10.30
C ALA A 103 -9.00 -30.24 10.45
N LEU A 104 -8.27 -31.03 9.67
CA LEU A 104 -6.81 -31.04 9.67
C LEU A 104 -6.24 -29.69 9.22
N LEU A 105 -6.75 -29.13 8.12
CA LEU A 105 -6.33 -27.82 7.60
C LEU A 105 -6.66 -26.69 8.59
N ALA A 106 -7.85 -26.71 9.18
CA ALA A 106 -8.25 -25.76 10.21
C ALA A 106 -7.33 -25.85 11.44
N PHE A 107 -6.99 -27.07 11.87
CA PHE A 107 -6.07 -27.29 12.98
C PHE A 107 -4.65 -26.81 12.67
N LEU A 108 -4.14 -27.09 11.46
CA LEU A 108 -2.84 -26.59 10.99
C LEU A 108 -2.84 -25.05 10.91
N GLY A 109 -3.90 -24.45 10.36
CA GLY A 109 -4.07 -23.01 10.30
C GLY A 109 -4.12 -22.38 11.69
N TYR A 110 -4.92 -22.94 12.59
CA TYR A 110 -4.99 -22.52 13.99
C TYR A 110 -3.61 -22.62 14.66
N LYS A 111 -2.88 -23.71 14.45
CA LYS A 111 -1.53 -23.90 14.99
C LYS A 111 -0.54 -22.89 14.42
N SER A 112 -0.62 -22.55 13.14
CA SER A 112 0.23 -21.55 12.49
C SER A 112 -0.05 -20.13 13.02
N ILE A 113 -1.32 -19.78 13.21
CA ILE A 113 -1.71 -18.50 13.83
C ILE A 113 -1.24 -18.46 15.29
N LYS A 114 -1.44 -19.55 16.05
CA LYS A 114 -1.05 -19.65 17.45
C LYS A 114 0.46 -19.67 17.67
N LYS A 115 1.23 -20.19 16.72
CA LYS A 115 2.70 -20.15 16.73
C LYS A 115 3.26 -18.75 16.41
N GLY A 116 2.40 -17.78 16.12
CA GLY A 116 2.79 -16.51 15.54
C GLY A 116 3.09 -16.70 14.06
N LEU A 117 2.53 -15.82 13.22
CA LEU A 117 2.94 -15.70 11.82
C LEU A 117 4.48 -15.71 11.75
N PRO A 118 5.08 -16.36 10.73
CA PRO A 118 6.54 -16.44 10.57
C PRO A 118 7.13 -15.06 10.79
N ALA A 119 7.89 -14.96 11.88
CA ALA A 119 8.50 -13.78 12.46
C ALA A 119 8.33 -12.52 11.59
N VAL A 120 7.32 -11.69 11.90
CA VAL A 120 7.50 -10.27 11.61
C VAL A 120 8.82 -9.93 12.30
N PRO A 121 9.87 -9.51 11.58
CA PRO A 121 11.20 -9.38 12.16
C PRO A 121 11.03 -8.56 13.44
N GLU A 122 11.49 -9.06 14.58
CA GLU A 122 11.29 -8.35 15.86
C GLU A 122 11.76 -6.90 15.75
N LYS A 123 12.80 -6.69 14.92
CA LYS A 123 13.33 -5.39 14.52
C LYS A 123 12.27 -4.50 13.84
N THR A 124 11.52 -5.03 12.88
CA THR A 124 10.44 -4.30 12.19
C THR A 124 9.28 -3.99 13.13
N LEU A 125 8.86 -4.94 13.99
CA LEU A 125 7.84 -4.66 15.01
C LEU A 125 8.31 -3.63 16.04
N ALA A 126 9.57 -3.68 16.45
CA ALA A 126 10.15 -2.74 17.41
C ALA A 126 10.26 -1.32 16.83
N SER A 127 10.67 -1.19 15.56
CA SER A 127 10.69 0.09 14.86
C SER A 127 9.29 0.67 14.70
N LEU A 128 8.32 -0.13 14.24
CA LEU A 128 6.93 0.33 14.12
C LEU A 128 6.32 0.73 15.48
N LYS A 129 6.64 0.03 16.57
CA LYS A 129 6.22 0.42 17.92
C LYS A 129 6.88 1.72 18.38
N ARG A 130 8.15 1.96 18.04
CA ARG A 130 8.85 3.22 18.34
C ARG A 130 8.25 4.37 17.53
N ASP A 131 7.98 4.15 16.24
CA ASP A 131 7.42 5.15 15.34
C ASP A 131 5.99 5.52 15.75
N LEU A 132 5.17 4.54 16.12
CA LEU A 132 3.83 4.78 16.68
C LEU A 132 3.88 5.52 18.03
N LYS A 133 4.89 5.25 18.87
CA LYS A 133 5.06 5.94 20.15
C LYS A 133 5.56 7.38 19.95
N ALA A 134 6.40 7.63 18.94
CA ALA A 134 6.85 8.95 18.55
C ALA A 134 5.71 9.80 17.97
N VAL A 135 4.89 9.22 17.08
CA VAL A 135 3.69 9.87 16.53
C VAL A 135 2.63 10.14 17.61
N LYS A 136 2.54 9.29 18.63
CA LYS A 136 1.64 9.49 19.78
C LYS A 136 2.20 10.46 20.83
N GLY A 137 3.37 11.07 20.59
CA GLY A 137 3.93 12.13 21.43
C GLY A 137 4.53 11.68 22.77
N VAL A 138 4.92 10.41 22.91
CA VAL A 138 5.49 9.85 24.16
C VAL A 138 7.01 9.59 24.04
N GLY A 139 7.70 10.35 23.18
CA GLY A 139 9.15 10.23 22.97
C GLY A 139 9.93 11.28 23.78
N THR A 140 10.70 10.84 24.77
CA THR A 140 11.70 11.69 25.45
C THR A 140 12.86 11.93 24.49
N ILE A 141 13.09 13.19 24.08
CA ILE A 141 14.31 13.56 23.34
C ILE A 141 15.49 13.42 24.33
N PRO A 142 16.52 12.62 24.03
CA PRO A 142 17.76 12.64 24.79
C PRO A 142 18.37 14.03 24.65
N ASN A 143 18.35 14.77 25.75
CA ASN A 143 19.07 16.00 25.95
C ASN A 143 20.56 15.73 25.71
N ALA A 144 21.05 16.13 24.54
CA ALA A 144 22.46 16.17 24.22
C ALA A 144 23.16 17.05 25.27
N SER A 145 23.93 16.41 26.16
CA SER A 145 24.85 17.09 27.04
C SER A 145 25.95 17.70 26.17
N LEU A 146 25.82 18.98 25.90
CA LEU A 146 26.92 19.83 25.46
C LEU A 146 27.81 20.06 26.67
N ASP A 147 28.73 19.12 26.93
CA ASP A 147 29.90 19.41 27.73
C ASP A 147 31.08 18.67 27.11
N ASP A 148 32.02 19.47 26.60
CA ASP A 148 33.47 19.27 26.63
C ASP A 148 34.09 20.18 25.56
N ARG A 149 34.50 21.36 26.04
CA ARG A 149 35.49 22.25 25.41
C ARG A 149 36.90 21.72 25.65
#